data_AF-A0A1Y1KJQ6-F1
#
_entry.id   AF-A0A1Y1KJQ6-F1
#
_cell.length_a   1.000
_cell.length_b   1.000
_cell.length_c   1.000
_cell.angle_alpha   90.00
_cell.angle_beta   90.00
_cell.angle_gamma   90.00
#
_symmetry.space_group_name_H-M   'P 1'
#
loop_
_entity.id
_entity.type
_entity.pdbx_description
1 polymer ?
#
loop_
_entity_poly.entity_id
_entity_poly.type
_entity_poly.pdbx_seq_one_letter_code
_entity_poly.pdbx_strand_id
1 'polypeptide(L)'
;QLQVASLGTDSKVRLWDGMLQDTWLEDDIKSKDIDYCEFEEIKAMVFTWNAGASTPHSLRYSKGDGDSTFFQDLLRSSGSPDILIFGFQELVDLEDKTATAKRLLKSKKKEGTEQERMSHQYRDWRDFLLKTLDDYMPGDALYHLLQSSPLVGLF
;
A
#
# COMPACT_ATOMS: atom_id res chain seq x y z
N GLN A 1 43.45 -14.08 -7.88
CA GLN A 1 42.67 -12.85 -8.11
C GLN A 1 42.81 -12.46 -9.57
N LEU A 2 41.71 -12.40 -10.33
CA LEU A 2 41.69 -11.97 -11.73
C LEU A 2 41.15 -10.54 -11.78
N GLN A 3 41.90 -9.62 -12.36
CA GLN A 3 41.48 -8.22 -12.54
C GLN A 3 41.21 -7.98 -14.01
N VAL A 4 40.01 -7.48 -14.31
CA VAL A 4 39.60 -7.12 -15.67
C VAL A 4 39.57 -5.61 -15.78
N ALA A 5 40.26 -5.06 -16.77
CA ALA A 5 40.24 -3.64 -17.07
C ALA A 5 39.41 -3.37 -18.32
N SER A 6 38.53 -2.37 -18.26
CA SER A 6 37.78 -1.86 -19.41
C SER A 6 38.07 -0.39 -19.62
N LEU A 7 38.27 0.05 -20.86
CA LEU A 7 38.45 1.45 -21.25
C LEU A 7 37.22 1.94 -22.02
N GLY A 8 36.58 3.00 -21.54
CA GLY A 8 35.47 3.66 -22.22
C GLY A 8 35.91 4.75 -23.20
N THR A 9 35.01 5.16 -24.08
CA THR A 9 35.19 6.34 -24.96
C THR A 9 35.30 7.65 -24.17
N ASP A 10 34.89 7.65 -22.91
CA ASP A 10 35.11 8.73 -21.95
C ASP A 10 36.54 8.79 -21.41
N SER A 11 37.45 7.96 -21.95
CA SER A 11 38.85 7.85 -21.55
C SER A 11 39.04 7.43 -20.09
N LYS A 12 38.03 6.81 -19.47
CA LYS A 12 38.12 6.26 -18.12
C LYS A 12 38.41 4.78 -18.16
N VAL A 13 39.37 4.35 -17.33
CA VAL A 13 39.63 2.94 -17.05
C VAL A 13 38.81 2.55 -15.82
N ARG A 14 38.08 1.44 -15.93
CA ARG A 14 37.43 0.78 -14.79
C ARG A 14 38.08 -0.59 -14.59
N LEU A 15 38.30 -0.93 -13.32
CA LEU A 15 38.81 -2.22 -12.89
C LEU A 15 37.67 -3.01 -12.25
N TRP A 16 37.60 -4.29 -12.58
CA TRP A 16 36.56 -5.20 -12.14
C TRP A 16 37.20 -6.47 -11.59
N ASP A 17 36.55 -7.06 -10.59
CA ASP A 17 36.87 -8.44 -10.20
C ASP A 17 36.35 -9.40 -11.28
N GLY A 18 37.28 -10.00 -12.02
CA GLY A 18 36.95 -10.94 -13.08
C GLY A 18 36.47 -12.30 -12.57
N MET A 19 36.70 -12.60 -11.30
CA MET A 19 36.23 -13.86 -10.68
C MET A 19 34.80 -13.74 -10.16
N LEU A 20 34.25 -12.52 -10.06
CA LEU A 20 32.96 -12.24 -9.43
C LEU A 20 32.83 -12.93 -8.06
N GLN A 21 33.89 -12.88 -7.25
CA GLN A 21 34.03 -13.72 -6.07
C GLN A 21 32.91 -13.48 -5.06
N ASP A 22 32.50 -12.23 -4.86
CA ASP A 22 31.41 -11.88 -3.95
C ASP A 22 30.06 -12.41 -4.47
N THR A 23 29.81 -12.32 -5.77
CA THR A 23 28.59 -12.88 -6.39
C THR A 23 28.56 -14.40 -6.25
N TRP A 24 29.68 -15.06 -6.54
CA TRP A 24 29.80 -16.51 -6.37
C TRP A 24 29.55 -16.93 -4.92
N LEU A 25 30.08 -16.17 -3.95
CA LEU A 25 29.88 -16.45 -2.53
C LEU A 25 28.41 -16.25 -2.13
N GLU A 26 27.76 -15.17 -2.58
CA GLU A 26 26.33 -14.96 -2.33
C GLU A 26 25.47 -16.07 -2.92
N ASP A 27 25.77 -16.51 -4.14
CA ASP A 27 25.04 -17.57 -4.82
C ASP A 27 25.24 -18.93 -4.13
N ASP A 28 26.48 -19.22 -3.68
CA ASP A 28 26.77 -20.41 -2.88
C ASP A 28 26.01 -20.40 -1.54
N ILE A 29 25.95 -19.26 -0.86
CA ILE A 29 25.17 -19.10 0.38
C ILE A 29 23.68 -19.31 0.10
N LYS A 30 23.12 -18.67 -0.94
CA LYS A 30 21.71 -18.82 -1.32
C LYS A 30 21.38 -20.27 -1.70
N SER A 31 22.29 -20.99 -2.34
CA SER A 31 22.07 -22.39 -2.74
C SER A 31 21.94 -23.37 -1.57
N LYS A 32 22.34 -22.93 -0.36
CA LYS A 32 22.27 -23.70 0.88
C LYS A 32 21.17 -23.19 1.80
N ASP A 33 20.22 -22.41 1.28
CA ASP A 33 19.11 -21.86 2.06
C ASP A 33 18.34 -22.96 2.81
N ILE A 34 18.10 -24.11 2.20
CA ILE A 34 17.45 -25.27 2.84
C ILE A 34 18.22 -25.84 4.05
N ASP A 35 19.53 -25.62 4.12
CA ASP A 35 20.37 -26.14 5.20
C ASP A 35 20.44 -25.17 6.39
N TYR A 36 20.19 -23.88 6.16
CA TYR A 36 20.40 -22.81 7.14
C TYR A 36 19.16 -21.93 7.41
N CYS A 37 18.06 -22.13 6.68
CA CYS A 37 16.83 -21.39 6.82
C CYS A 37 15.65 -22.32 7.12
N GLU A 38 14.75 -21.84 7.98
CA GLU A 38 13.41 -22.40 8.14
C GLU A 38 12.45 -21.50 7.36
N PHE A 39 11.51 -22.13 6.65
CA PHE A 39 10.53 -21.43 5.82
C PHE A 39 9.14 -21.63 6.41
N GLU A 40 8.44 -20.53 6.61
CA GLU A 40 7.06 -20.51 7.08
C GLU A 40 6.16 -19.93 5.99
N GLU A 41 4.99 -20.54 5.81
CA GLU A 41 3.98 -20.02 4.90
C GLU A 41 3.18 -18.91 5.60
N ILE A 42 3.09 -17.75 4.95
CA ILE A 42 2.27 -16.63 5.40
C ILE A 42 1.01 -16.51 4.55
N LYS A 43 -0.12 -16.23 5.20
CA LYS A 43 -1.39 -15.94 4.54
C LYS A 43 -1.56 -14.44 4.40
N ALA A 44 -1.83 -13.99 3.19
CA ALA A 44 -2.15 -12.60 2.92
C ALA A 44 -3.54 -12.47 2.29
N MET A 45 -4.35 -11.54 2.79
CA MET A 45 -5.58 -11.11 2.12
C MET A 45 -5.32 -9.79 1.41
N VAL A 46 -5.57 -9.77 0.10
CA VAL A 46 -5.45 -8.57 -0.73
C VAL A 46 -6.83 -8.16 -1.19
N PHE A 47 -7.25 -6.98 -0.78
CA PHE A 47 -8.49 -6.35 -1.17
C PHE A 47 -8.20 -5.12 -2.02
N THR A 48 -8.92 -4.96 -3.13
CA THR A 48 -8.89 -3.74 -3.93
C THR A 48 -10.30 -3.27 -4.22
N TRP A 49 -10.53 -1.96 -4.15
CA TRP A 49 -11.83 -1.40 -4.44
C TRP A 49 -11.79 0.02 -4.99
N ASN A 50 -12.46 0.21 -6.12
CA ASN A 50 -12.80 1.55 -6.60
C ASN A 50 -13.97 2.09 -5.76
N ALA A 51 -13.63 3.00 -4.85
CA ALA A 51 -14.57 3.53 -3.88
C ALA A 51 -15.53 4.58 -4.47
N GLY A 52 -15.27 5.13 -5.66
CA GLY A 52 -16.14 6.14 -6.29
C GLY A 52 -16.50 7.31 -5.37
N ALA A 53 -15.51 7.81 -4.63
CA ALA A 53 -15.60 8.83 -3.59
C ALA A 53 -16.51 8.51 -2.39
N SER A 54 -16.86 7.22 -2.21
CA SER A 54 -17.58 6.78 -1.02
C SER A 54 -16.76 7.00 0.25
N THR A 55 -17.49 7.22 1.34
CA THR A 55 -16.93 7.41 2.67
C THR A 55 -17.34 6.25 3.58
N PRO A 56 -16.60 5.96 4.65
CA PRO A 56 -17.03 4.97 5.64
C PRO A 56 -18.41 5.28 6.21
N HIS A 57 -18.76 6.57 6.32
CA HIS A 57 -20.06 7.01 6.76
C HIS A 57 -21.17 6.63 5.76
N SER A 58 -20.98 6.85 4.45
CA SER A 58 -21.99 6.49 3.45
C SER A 58 -22.28 4.98 3.43
N LEU A 59 -21.28 4.15 3.72
CA LEU A 59 -21.43 2.70 3.81
C LEU A 59 -22.23 2.24 5.03
N ARG A 60 -21.95 2.82 6.21
CA ARG A 60 -22.67 2.46 7.45
C ARG A 60 -24.17 2.74 7.38
N TYR A 61 -24.59 3.70 6.56
CA TYR A 61 -25.99 4.12 6.44
C TYR A 61 -26.62 3.78 5.08
N SER A 62 -25.97 2.97 4.23
CA SER A 62 -26.61 2.51 3.00
C SER A 62 -27.80 1.60 3.39
N LYS A 63 -29.01 2.07 3.09
CA LYS A 63 -30.25 1.33 3.37
C LYS A 63 -30.61 0.51 2.15
N GLY A 64 -30.41 -0.80 2.21
CA GLY A 64 -30.99 -1.75 1.24
C GLY A 64 -30.01 -2.66 0.53
N ASP A 65 -28.72 -2.31 0.47
CA ASP A 65 -27.79 -2.94 -0.48
C ASP A 65 -26.75 -3.89 0.17
N GLY A 66 -26.76 -4.02 1.51
CA GLY A 66 -25.86 -4.93 2.24
C GLY A 66 -24.46 -4.37 2.50
N ASP A 67 -24.12 -3.18 1.96
CA ASP A 67 -22.75 -2.64 2.10
C ASP A 67 -22.35 -2.34 3.56
N SER A 68 -23.33 -2.10 4.44
CA SER A 68 -23.08 -1.83 5.86
C SER A 68 -22.42 -3.01 6.61
N THR A 69 -22.58 -4.25 6.15
CA THR A 69 -21.94 -5.45 6.74
C THR A 69 -20.79 -5.98 5.91
N PHE A 70 -20.52 -5.42 4.74
CA PHE A 70 -19.52 -5.94 3.79
C PHE A 70 -18.16 -6.21 4.44
N PHE A 71 -17.57 -5.21 5.13
CA PHE A 71 -16.25 -5.38 5.76
C PHE A 71 -16.28 -6.36 6.93
N GLN A 72 -17.39 -6.43 7.67
CA GLN A 72 -17.55 -7.41 8.73
C GLN A 72 -17.53 -8.83 8.15
N ASP A 73 -18.27 -9.06 7.06
CA ASP A 73 -18.37 -10.37 6.41
C ASP A 73 -17.04 -10.74 5.72
N LEU A 74 -16.36 -9.77 5.11
CA LEU A 74 -15.02 -9.92 4.54
C LEU A 74 -14.02 -10.39 5.61
N LEU A 75 -13.96 -9.71 6.75
CA LEU A 75 -13.02 -10.04 7.82
C LEU A 75 -13.34 -11.39 8.45
N ARG A 76 -14.60 -11.69 8.72
CA ARG A 76 -15.01 -12.97 9.31
C ARG A 76 -14.78 -14.16 8.37
N SER A 77 -14.87 -13.95 7.06
CA SER A 77 -14.59 -14.98 6.06
C SER A 77 -13.11 -15.08 5.66
N SER A 78 -12.27 -14.13 6.08
CA SER A 78 -10.85 -14.07 5.71
C SER A 78 -9.99 -15.20 6.29
N GLY A 79 -10.44 -15.84 7.38
CA GLY A 79 -9.68 -16.91 8.04
C GLY A 79 -8.44 -16.44 8.80
N SER A 80 -8.42 -15.19 9.26
CA SER A 80 -7.32 -14.58 10.04
C SER A 80 -5.95 -14.67 9.35
N PRO A 81 -5.77 -14.02 8.18
CA PRO A 81 -4.50 -13.98 7.46
C PRO A 81 -3.43 -13.23 8.28
N ASP A 82 -2.15 -13.54 8.10
CA ASP A 82 -1.04 -12.83 8.75
C ASP A 82 -0.92 -11.38 8.28
N ILE A 83 -1.28 -11.11 7.01
CA ILE A 83 -1.19 -9.79 6.40
C ILE A 83 -2.52 -9.41 5.74
N LEU A 84 -3.05 -8.23 6.07
CA LEU A 84 -4.19 -7.63 5.37
C LEU A 84 -3.75 -6.41 4.58
N ILE A 85 -4.09 -6.40 3.30
CA ILE A 85 -3.75 -5.33 2.36
C ILE A 85 -5.05 -4.77 1.78
N PHE A 86 -5.29 -3.47 2.00
CA PHE A 86 -6.43 -2.76 1.45
C PHE A 86 -5.96 -1.70 0.45
N GLY A 87 -6.33 -1.87 -0.81
CA GLY A 87 -6.13 -0.91 -1.88
C GLY A 87 -7.43 -0.20 -2.25
N PHE A 88 -7.41 1.12 -2.34
CA PHE A 88 -8.57 1.89 -2.77
C PHE A 88 -8.24 2.76 -3.97
N GLN A 89 -9.20 2.92 -4.87
CA GLN A 89 -9.18 3.88 -5.97
C GLN A 89 -10.31 4.91 -5.80
N GLU A 90 -10.13 6.10 -6.38
CA GLU A 90 -11.13 7.18 -6.38
C GLU A 90 -11.66 7.56 -4.99
N LEU A 91 -10.82 7.50 -3.95
CA LEU A 91 -11.24 7.90 -2.59
C LEU A 91 -11.69 9.37 -2.50
N VAL A 92 -11.23 10.19 -3.43
CA VAL A 92 -11.50 11.62 -3.52
C VAL A 92 -12.39 11.89 -4.72
N ASP A 93 -13.48 12.62 -4.49
CA ASP A 93 -14.32 13.14 -5.57
C ASP A 93 -13.58 14.27 -6.29
N LEU A 94 -13.05 13.97 -7.47
CA LEU A 94 -12.42 14.95 -8.35
C LEU A 94 -13.45 15.72 -9.20
N GLU A 95 -14.71 15.27 -9.24
CA GLU A 95 -15.78 15.85 -10.06
C GLU A 95 -16.61 16.92 -9.34
N ASP A 96 -16.41 17.17 -8.04
CA ASP A 96 -17.10 18.23 -7.31
C ASP A 96 -16.69 19.64 -7.83
N LYS A 97 -17.39 20.06 -8.89
CA LYS A 97 -17.25 21.35 -9.59
C LYS A 97 -17.45 22.55 -8.68
N THR A 98 -18.01 22.37 -7.47
CA THR A 98 -18.14 23.44 -6.47
C THR A 98 -16.78 23.85 -5.90
N ALA A 99 -15.85 22.90 -5.75
CA ALA A 99 -14.48 23.17 -5.34
C ALA A 99 -13.69 23.86 -6.48
N THR A 100 -13.85 23.36 -7.71
CA THR A 100 -13.20 23.89 -8.92
C THR A 100 -13.70 25.29 -9.31
N ALA A 101 -15.01 25.57 -9.17
CA ALA A 101 -15.56 26.91 -9.44
C ALA A 101 -15.15 27.93 -8.36
N LYS A 102 -15.05 27.52 -7.09
CA LYS A 102 -14.47 28.35 -6.02
C LYS A 102 -12.96 28.61 -6.23
N ARG A 103 -12.27 27.74 -6.98
CA ARG A 103 -10.84 27.85 -7.36
C ARG A 103 -10.57 29.00 -8.34
N LEU A 104 -11.53 29.31 -9.23
CA LEU A 104 -11.41 30.41 -10.18
C LEU A 104 -11.66 31.80 -9.57
N LEU A 105 -12.36 31.86 -8.42
CA LEU A 105 -12.73 33.11 -7.76
C LEU A 105 -11.85 33.48 -6.55
N LYS A 106 -10.96 32.60 -6.07
CA LYS A 106 -10.10 32.89 -4.91
C LYS A 106 -8.62 32.73 -5.24
N SER A 107 -7.99 33.87 -5.48
CA SER A 107 -6.56 34.05 -5.70
C SER A 107 -5.69 33.56 -4.52
N LYS A 108 -4.66 32.76 -4.87
CA LYS A 108 -3.32 32.63 -4.24
C LYS A 108 -3.16 32.22 -2.77
N LYS A 109 -4.11 31.54 -2.10
CA LYS A 109 -3.87 31.05 -0.71
C LYS A 109 -4.35 29.63 -0.34
N LYS A 110 -4.71 28.76 -1.29
CA LYS A 110 -5.53 27.57 -0.98
C LYS A 110 -5.05 26.19 -1.48
N GLU A 111 -3.77 25.98 -1.73
CA GLU A 111 -3.25 24.61 -1.96
C GLU A 111 -3.41 23.70 -0.73
N GLY A 112 -3.35 24.24 0.50
CA GLY A 112 -3.49 23.46 1.73
C GLY A 112 -4.83 22.75 1.90
N THR A 113 -5.95 23.34 1.45
CA THR A 113 -7.28 22.79 1.75
C THR A 113 -7.64 21.52 0.96
N GLU A 114 -7.07 21.33 -0.23
CA GLU A 114 -7.30 20.10 -1.02
C GLU A 114 -6.44 18.96 -0.48
N GLN A 115 -5.16 19.23 -0.19
CA GLN A 115 -4.27 18.25 0.46
C GLN A 115 -4.76 17.86 1.86
N GLU A 116 -5.35 18.80 2.60
CA GLU A 116 -6.02 18.55 3.88
C GLU A 116 -7.28 17.68 3.72
N ARG A 117 -8.16 17.96 2.74
CA ARG A 117 -9.34 17.12 2.47
C ARG A 117 -8.96 15.72 2.03
N MET A 118 -7.98 15.60 1.14
CA MET A 118 -7.40 14.31 0.76
C MET A 118 -6.92 13.58 2.00
N SER A 119 -6.07 14.23 2.82
CA SER A 119 -5.56 13.64 4.06
C SER A 119 -6.67 13.20 5.02
N HIS A 120 -7.79 13.93 5.09
CA HIS A 120 -8.93 13.57 5.92
C HIS A 120 -9.60 12.28 5.44
N GLN A 121 -9.92 12.14 4.16
CA GLN A 121 -10.56 10.93 3.64
C GLN A 121 -9.67 9.69 3.81
N TYR A 122 -8.36 9.81 3.57
CA TYR A 122 -7.42 8.71 3.84
C TYR A 122 -7.41 8.32 5.33
N ARG A 123 -7.44 9.30 6.24
CA ARG A 123 -7.50 9.06 7.69
C ARG A 123 -8.80 8.38 8.10
N ASP A 124 -9.94 8.86 7.60
CA ASP A 124 -11.25 8.27 7.93
C ASP A 124 -11.32 6.80 7.54
N TRP A 125 -10.84 6.46 6.34
CA TRP A 125 -10.80 5.09 5.86
C TRP A 125 -9.83 4.21 6.66
N ARG A 126 -8.63 4.72 6.97
CA ARG A 126 -7.67 4.02 7.81
C ARG A 126 -8.26 3.74 9.20
N ASP A 127 -8.82 4.75 9.85
CA ASP A 127 -9.35 4.63 11.21
C ASP A 127 -10.61 3.73 11.22
N PHE A 128 -11.43 3.80 10.17
CA PHE A 128 -12.53 2.87 9.95
C PHE A 128 -12.05 1.42 9.86
N LEU A 129 -11.04 1.14 9.03
CA LEU A 129 -10.52 -0.21 8.86
C LEU A 129 -9.91 -0.76 10.15
N LEU A 130 -9.09 0.05 10.85
CA LEU A 130 -8.51 -0.35 12.13
C LEU A 130 -9.59 -0.71 13.15
N LYS A 131 -10.60 0.16 13.31
CA LYS A 131 -11.73 -0.15 14.18
C LYS A 131 -12.48 -1.41 13.76
N THR A 132 -12.66 -1.60 12.45
CA THR A 132 -13.40 -2.76 11.91
C THR A 132 -12.62 -4.05 12.13
N LEU A 133 -11.29 -4.01 12.08
CA LEU A 133 -10.42 -5.12 12.47
C LEU A 133 -10.57 -5.43 13.95
N ASP A 134 -10.47 -4.41 14.83
CA ASP A 134 -10.63 -4.57 16.27
C ASP A 134 -12.02 -5.14 16.66
N ASP A 135 -13.07 -4.72 15.94
CA ASP A 135 -14.45 -5.12 16.23
C ASP A 135 -14.78 -6.55 15.73
N TYR A 136 -14.11 -7.05 14.67
CA TYR A 136 -14.54 -8.27 13.97
C TYR A 136 -13.48 -9.36 13.76
N MET A 137 -12.20 -9.08 13.98
CA MET A 137 -11.18 -10.14 13.99
C MET A 137 -11.21 -10.94 15.30
N PRO A 138 -10.80 -12.21 15.29
CA PRO A 138 -10.64 -12.98 16.51
C PRO A 138 -9.70 -12.30 17.52
N GLY A 139 -10.00 -12.40 18.82
CA GLY A 139 -9.25 -11.68 19.86
C GLY A 139 -7.79 -12.14 20.05
N ASP A 140 -7.41 -13.28 19.48
CA ASP A 140 -6.05 -13.79 19.38
C ASP A 140 -5.28 -13.27 18.14
N ALA A 141 -5.98 -12.67 17.18
CA ALA A 141 -5.41 -12.09 15.96
C ALA A 141 -5.33 -10.54 16.09
N LEU A 142 -4.25 -10.06 16.70
CA LEU A 142 -3.98 -8.62 16.88
C LEU A 142 -3.23 -8.07 15.66
N TYR A 143 -3.89 -7.14 14.94
CA TYR A 143 -3.29 -6.50 13.78
C TYR A 143 -2.70 -5.13 14.11
N HIS A 144 -1.57 -4.82 13.48
CA HIS A 144 -0.90 -3.54 13.59
C HIS A 144 -0.73 -2.90 12.23
N LEU A 145 -0.94 -1.58 12.16
CA LEU A 145 -0.72 -0.83 10.93
C LEU A 145 0.78 -0.74 10.62
N LEU A 146 1.24 -1.48 9.62
CA LEU A 146 2.63 -1.44 9.15
C LEU A 146 2.87 -0.28 8.18
N GLN A 147 1.94 -0.05 7.24
CA GLN A 147 2.10 0.95 6.20
C GLN A 147 0.76 1.55 5.77
N SER A 148 0.78 2.86 5.51
CA SER A 148 -0.31 3.60 4.88
C SER A 148 0.31 4.71 4.04
N SER A 149 0.19 4.63 2.72
CA SER A 149 0.70 5.64 1.80
C SER A 149 -0.36 6.00 0.77
N PRO A 150 -0.54 7.31 0.45
CA PRO A 150 -1.24 7.67 -0.77
C PRO A 150 -0.40 7.19 -1.96
N LEU A 151 -1.02 6.46 -2.87
CA LEU A 151 -0.41 6.10 -4.15
C LEU A 151 -1.06 6.99 -5.20
N VAL A 152 -0.29 7.94 -5.73
CA VAL A 152 -0.72 8.78 -6.85
C VAL A 152 -0.08 8.23 -8.11
N GLY A 153 -0.90 7.72 -9.03
CA GLY A 153 -0.42 7.16 -10.29
C GLY A 153 -1.53 7.16 -11.33
N LEU A 154 -1.50 8.14 -12.22
CA LEU A 154 -2.04 7.99 -13.57
C LEU A 154 -0.91 7.35 -14.38
N PHE A 155 -1.10 6.11 -14.81
CA PHE A 155 -0.34 5.60 -15.95
C PHE A 155 -1.02 6.05 -17.24
#